data_AF-A0AAX7UVN4-F1
#
_entry.id   AF-A0AAX7UVN4-F1
#
_cell.length_a   1.000
_cell.length_b   1.000
_cell.length_c   1.000
_cell.angle_alpha   90.00
_cell.angle_beta   90.00
_cell.angle_gamma   90.00
#
_symmetry.space_group_name_H-M   'P 1'
#
loop_
_entity.id
_entity.type
_entity.pdbx_description
1 polymer ?
#
loop_
_entity_poly.entity_id
_entity_poly.type
_entity_poly.pdbx_seq_one_letter_code
_entity_poly.pdbx_strand_id
1 'polypeptide(L)' 'MMSGLVLAGVNAEQTLPYYAVLTGVAMHLTNQIYTLDINKPEDCWKKFVSNRNLGLLLFLGIVVGNLWKE' A
#
# COMPACT_ATOMS: atom_id res chain seq x y z
N MET A 1 1.65 7.72 6.22
CA MET A 1 0.69 7.20 5.22
C MET A 1 -0.10 6.02 5.78
N MET A 2 0.53 4.88 6.09
CA MET A 2 -0.18 3.65 6.50
C MET A 2 -1.08 3.83 7.73
N SER A 3 -0.61 4.50 8.77
CA SER A 3 -1.41 4.81 9.97
C SER A 3 -2.68 5.60 9.66
N GLY A 4 -2.59 6.60 8.78
CA GLY A 4 -3.74 7.39 8.34
C GLY A 4 -4.75 6.55 7.54
N LEU A 5 -4.27 5.63 6.70
CA LEU A 5 -5.13 4.70 5.96
C LEU A 5 -5.84 3.72 6.89
N VAL A 6 -5.15 3.18 7.90
CA VAL A 6 -5.79 2.35 8.94
C VAL A 6 -6.91 3.12 9.64
N LEU A 7 -6.62 4.35 10.11
CA LEU A 7 -7.63 5.18 10.78
C LEU A 7 -8.82 5.50 9.86
N ALA A 8 -8.56 5.81 8.59
CA ALA A 8 -9.61 6.03 7.60
C ALA A 8 -10.46 4.77 7.37
N GLY A 9 -9.83 3.59 7.29
CA GLY A 9 -10.53 2.30 7.17
C GLY A 9 -11.39 1.97 8.38
N VAL A 10 -10.91 2.28 9.60
CA VAL A 10 -11.70 2.12 10.84
C VAL A 10 -12.89 3.06 10.84
N ASN A 11 -12.70 4.36 10.53
CA ASN A 11 -13.78 5.34 10.47
C ASN A 11 -14.80 5.06 9.35
N ALA A 12 -14.38 4.41 8.26
CA ALA A 12 -15.26 4.02 7.16
C ALA A 12 -15.83 2.60 7.33
N GLU A 13 -15.57 1.94 8.46
CA GLU A 13 -15.96 0.56 8.75
C GLU A 13 -15.68 -0.39 7.57
N GLN A 14 -14.45 -0.34 7.05
CA GLN A 14 -14.00 -1.17 5.93
C GLN A 14 -13.92 -2.65 6.31
N THR A 15 -14.00 -3.51 5.28
CA THR A 15 -14.05 -4.97 5.42
C THR A 15 -12.66 -5.62 5.36
N LEU A 16 -12.58 -6.93 5.62
CA LEU A 16 -11.33 -7.72 5.60
C LEU A 16 -10.50 -7.56 4.31
N PRO A 17 -11.07 -7.54 3.08
CA PRO A 17 -10.31 -7.33 1.85
C PRO A 17 -9.47 -6.05 1.85
N TYR A 18 -10.00 -4.95 2.39
CA TYR A 18 -9.28 -3.69 2.50
C TYR A 18 -8.02 -3.84 3.37
N TYR A 19 -8.16 -4.43 4.55
CA TYR A 19 -7.03 -4.64 5.46
C TYR A 19 -6.01 -5.63 4.91
N ALA A 20 -6.44 -6.67 4.18
CA ALA A 20 -5.53 -7.61 3.53
C ALA A 20 -4.63 -6.90 2.51
N VAL A 21 -5.23 -6.07 1.64
CA VAL A 21 -4.48 -5.26 0.67
C VAL A 21 -3.56 -4.25 1.37
N LEU A 22 -4.05 -3.57 2.40
CA LEU A 22 -3.28 -2.59 3.15
C LEU A 22 -2.04 -3.22 3.81
N THR A 23 -2.18 -4.42 4.37
CA THR A 23 -1.08 -5.15 5.01
C THR A 23 -0.07 -5.63 3.96
N GLY A 24 -0.53 -6.11 2.80
CA GLY A 24 0.34 -6.47 1.68
C GLY A 24 1.17 -5.28 1.18
N VAL A 25 0.55 -4.11 1.04
CA VAL A 25 1.24 -2.86 0.70
C VAL A 25 2.27 -2.48 1.77
N ALA A 26 1.92 -2.61 3.06
CA ALA A 26 2.84 -2.35 4.16
C ALA A 26 4.10 -3.21 4.04
N MET A 27 3.92 -4.53 3.87
CA MET A 27 5.02 -5.48 3.72
C MET A 27 5.88 -5.18 2.50
N HIS A 28 5.25 -4.87 1.35
CA HIS A 28 5.98 -4.53 0.14
C HIS A 28 6.85 -3.28 0.32
N LEU A 29 6.31 -2.24 0.94
CA LEU A 29 7.05 -1.01 1.24
C LEU A 29 8.19 -1.25 2.24
N THR A 30 7.94 -2.00 3.31
CA THR A 30 8.99 -2.35 4.28
C THR A 30 10.13 -3.11 3.62
N ASN A 31 9.84 -4.06 2.73
CA ASN A 31 10.87 -4.78 1.98
C ASN A 31 11.66 -3.85 1.04
N GLN A 32 10.98 -2.92 0.36
CA GLN A 32 11.68 -1.93 -0.47
C GLN A 32 12.64 -1.06 0.35
N ILE A 33 12.22 -0.59 1.53
CA ILE A 33 13.05 0.22 2.44
C ILE A 33 14.24 -0.59 2.94
N TYR A 34 14.01 -1.85 3.34
CA TYR A 34 15.07 -2.71 3.88
C TYR A 34 16.13 -3.06 2.84
N THR A 35 15.71 -3.27 1.59
CA THR A 35 16.61 -3.64 0.49
C THR A 35 17.20 -2.43 -0.25
N LEU A 36 16.81 -1.19 0.11
CA LEU A 36 17.25 0.04 -0.54
C LEU A 36 18.74 0.30 -0.34
N ASP A 37 19.48 0.32 -1.45
CA ASP A 37 20.84 0.84 -1.46
C ASP A 37 20.83 2.30 -1.91
N ILE A 38 20.93 3.21 -0.93
CA ILE A 38 20.90 4.66 -1.15
C ILE A 38 22.13 5.14 -1.95
N ASN A 39 23.24 4.39 -1.92
CA ASN A 39 24.46 4.76 -2.63
C ASN A 39 24.39 4.43 -4.12
N LYS A 40 23.38 3.67 -4.56
CA LYS A 40 23.18 3.29 -5.95
C LYS A 40 21.97 4.03 -6.56
N PRO A 41 22.18 5.13 -7.30
CA PRO A 41 21.08 5.96 -7.84
C PRO A 41 20.12 5.18 -8.76
N GLU A 42 20.62 4.16 -9.45
CA GLU A 42 19.81 3.26 -10.28
C GLU A 42 18.79 2.44 -9.46
N ASP A 43 19.15 2.00 -8.25
CA ASP A 43 18.25 1.24 -7.37
C ASP A 43 17.16 2.15 -6.80
N CYS A 44 17.55 3.36 -6.38
CA CYS A 44 16.62 4.41 -5.96
C CYS A 44 15.59 4.73 -7.05
N TRP A 45 16.03 4.91 -8.30
CA TRP A 45 15.13 5.18 -9.42
C TRP A 45 14.18 4.00 -9.69
N LYS A 46 14.69 2.76 -9.69
CA LYS A 46 13.85 1.57 -9.90
C LYS A 46 12.75 1.45 -8.84
N LYS A 47 13.07 1.65 -7.56
CA LYS A 47 12.10 1.62 -6.46
C LYS A 47 11.10 2.77 -6.55
N PHE A 48 11.56 3.97 -6.92
CA PHE A 48 10.69 5.12 -7.15
C PHE A 48 9.67 4.86 -8.27
N VAL A 49 10.11 4.34 -9.42
CA VAL A 49 9.22 4.00 -10.54
C VAL A 49 8.25 2.88 -10.14
N SER A 50 8.69 1.88 -9.39
CA SER A 50 7.85 0.80 -8.88
C SER A 50 6.69 1.33 -8.01
N ASN A 51 6.92 2.41 -7.25
CA ASN A 51 5.89 3.01 -6.41
C ASN A 51 4.77 3.72 -7.18
N ARG A 52 4.91 3.94 -8.49
CA ARG A 52 3.84 4.51 -9.32
C ARG A 52 2.55 3.68 -9.27
N ASN A 53 2.67 2.35 -9.20
CA ASN A 53 1.53 1.44 -9.23
C ASN A 53 0.93 1.16 -7.83
N LEU A 54 1.63 1.53 -6.75
CA LEU A 54 1.14 1.33 -5.39
C LEU A 54 -0.17 2.07 -5.11
N GLY A 55 -0.31 3.29 -5.62
CA GLY A 55 -1.53 4.07 -5.48
C GLY A 55 -2.74 3.38 -6.13
N LEU A 56 -2.54 2.79 -7.32
CA LEU A 56 -3.57 2.03 -8.02
C LEU A 56 -3.97 0.77 -7.23
N LEU A 57 -2.98 0.07 -6.67
CA LEU A 57 -3.22 -1.14 -5.88
C LEU A 57 -4.04 -0.82 -4.62
N LEU A 58 -3.71 0.27 -3.91
CA LEU A 58 -4.49 0.76 -2.77
C LEU A 58 -5.91 1.16 -3.17
N PHE A 59 -6.07 1.85 -4.29
CA PHE A 59 -7.38 2.24 -4.80
C PHE A 59 -8.27 1.02 -5.09
N LEU A 60 -7.73 0.01 -5.77
CA LEU A 60 -8.44 -1.24 -6.02
C LEU A 60 -8.83 -1.94 -4.72
N GLY A 61 -7.96 -1.95 -3.71
CA GLY A 61 -8.28 -2.50 -2.38
C GLY A 61 -9.46 -1.80 -1.70
N ILE A 62 -9.57 -0.48 -1.83
CA ILE A 62 -10.71 0.30 -1.32
C ILE A 62 -12.00 -0.05 -2.08
N VAL A 63 -11.94 -0.14 -3.42
CA VAL A 63 -13.10 -0.49 -4.24
C VAL A 63 -13.61 -1.89 -3.90
N VAL A 64 -12.70 -2.88 -3.82
CA VAL A 64 -13.06 -4.26 -3.45
C VAL A 64 -13.59 -4.34 -2.01
N GLY A 65 -12.99 -3.60 -1.07
CA GLY A 65 -13.48 -3.54 0.30
C GLY A 65 -14.91 -3.00 0.42
N ASN A 66 -15.26 -1.99 -0.38
CA ASN A 66 -16.62 -1.46 -0.45
C ASN A 66 -17.59 -2.42 -1.16
N LEU A 67 -17.19 -3.05 -2.26
CA LEU A 67 -18.02 -4.03 -2.98
C LEU A 67 -18.39 -5.24 -2.11
N TRP A 68 -17.54 -5.63 -1.16
CA TRP A 68 -17.84 -6.71 -0.22
C TRP A 68 -18.69 -6.24 0.97
N LYS A 69 -18.73 -4.93 1.24
CA LYS A 69 -19.50 -4.36 2.34
C LYS A 69 -21.00 -4.32 2.03
N GLU A 70 -21.34 -4.16 0.75
CA GLU A 70 -22.70 -4.35 0.20
C GLU A 70 -23.02 -5.82 -0.06
#